data_AF-X1UH88-F1
#
_entry.id   AF-X1UH88-F1
#
_cell.length_a   1.000
_cell.length_b   1.000
_cell.length_c   1.000
_cell.angle_alpha   90.00
_cell.angle_beta   90.00
_cell.angle_gamma   90.00
#
_symmetry.space_group_name_H-M   'P 1'
#
loop_
_entity.id
_entity.type
_entity.pdbx_description
1 polymer ?
#
loop_
_entity_poly.entity_id
_entity_poly.type
_entity_poly.pdbx_seq_one_letter_code
_entity_poly.pdbx_strand_id
1 'polypeptide(L)'
;EQEEEEEEEEEEVEEEEEEEEEEPAVGVPQRGGTLTLHFFTLPRPGNVDPANQLWPGGLYGDPVLEMFKMDDIETYGPRGTGEYSFVSHKMAPLQYCKGALAESWEVTPDKIVFHIRPGVYWAADG
;
A
#
# COMPACT_ATOMS: atom_id res chain seq x y z
N GLU A 1 -6.80 -44.99 32.96
CA GLU A 1 -5.43 -45.50 32.72
C GLU A 1 -5.12 -45.50 31.24
N GLN A 2 -5.39 -46.53 30.41
CA GLN A 2 -5.02 -46.47 28.97
C GLN A 2 -5.72 -45.37 28.16
N GLU A 3 -7.03 -45.15 28.35
CA GLU A 3 -7.76 -44.08 27.65
C GLU A 3 -7.40 -42.67 28.16
N GLU A 4 -6.91 -42.54 29.40
CA GLU A 4 -6.46 -41.24 29.93
C GLU A 4 -5.06 -40.89 29.42
N GLU A 5 -4.17 -41.89 29.26
CA GLU A 5 -2.84 -41.68 28.65
C GLU A 5 -2.94 -41.30 27.17
N GLU A 6 -3.89 -41.86 26.41
CA GLU A 6 -4.11 -41.48 25.00
C GLU A 6 -4.69 -40.06 24.86
N GLU A 7 -5.63 -39.63 25.73
CA GLU A 7 -6.13 -38.25 25.72
C GLU A 7 -5.05 -37.24 26.11
N GLU A 8 -4.18 -37.56 27.09
CA GLU A 8 -3.05 -36.70 27.46
C GLU A 8 -2.00 -36.60 26.34
N GLU A 9 -1.69 -37.71 25.64
CA GLU A 9 -0.79 -37.66 24.46
C GLU A 9 -1.40 -36.87 23.29
N GLU A 10 -2.71 -36.97 23.04
CA GLU A 10 -3.36 -36.20 21.98
C GLU A 10 -3.43 -34.69 22.31
N GLU A 11 -3.71 -34.31 23.56
CA GLU A 11 -3.66 -32.90 24.00
C GLU A 11 -2.23 -32.34 23.96
N GLU A 12 -1.21 -33.12 24.36
CA GLU A 12 0.19 -32.69 24.25
C GLU A 12 0.62 -32.49 22.78
N VAL A 13 0.12 -33.31 21.85
CA VAL A 13 0.41 -33.17 20.41
C VAL A 13 -0.33 -31.96 19.81
N GLU A 14 -1.58 -31.70 20.19
CA GLU A 14 -2.30 -30.49 19.76
C GLU A 14 -1.66 -29.21 20.34
N GLU A 15 -1.21 -29.21 21.60
CA GLU A 15 -0.48 -28.08 22.18
C GLU A 15 0.90 -27.87 21.53
N GLU A 16 1.63 -28.94 21.18
CA GLU A 16 2.88 -28.83 20.43
C GLU A 16 2.66 -28.31 18.99
N GLU A 17 1.57 -28.69 18.32
CA GLU A 17 1.21 -28.14 16.99
C GLU A 17 0.74 -26.68 17.05
N GLU A 18 0.10 -26.23 18.14
CA GLU A 18 -0.27 -24.81 18.35
C GLU A 18 0.96 -23.94 18.75
N GLU A 19 1.96 -24.47 19.46
CA GLU A 19 3.19 -23.73 19.78
C GLU A 19 4.19 -23.65 18.61
N GLU A 20 4.08 -24.51 17.59
CA GLU A 20 4.89 -24.44 16.36
C GLU A 20 4.29 -23.49 15.29
N GLU A 21 3.64 -22.39 15.70
CA GLU A 21 3.53 -21.22 14.82
C GLU A 21 4.94 -20.66 14.59
N GLU A 22 5.60 -21.11 13.52
CA GLU A 22 6.90 -20.59 13.07
C GLU A 22 6.90 -19.05 13.09
N GLU A 23 7.59 -18.44 14.06
CA GLU A 23 7.81 -17.00 14.05
C GLU A 23 8.41 -16.64 12.68
N PRO A 24 7.82 -15.67 11.94
CA PRO A 24 8.21 -15.43 10.57
C PRO A 24 9.70 -15.08 10.54
N ALA A 25 10.46 -15.87 9.78
CA ALA A 25 11.91 -15.74 9.66
C ALA A 25 12.30 -14.26 9.47
N VAL A 26 13.04 -13.71 10.45
CA VAL A 26 13.42 -12.30 10.49
C VAL A 26 14.15 -11.94 9.19
N GLY A 27 13.52 -11.11 8.37
CA GLY A 27 14.08 -10.62 7.10
C GLY A 27 13.47 -11.22 5.83
N VAL A 28 12.57 -12.20 5.93
CA VAL A 28 11.78 -12.69 4.78
C VAL A 28 10.45 -11.93 4.72
N PRO A 29 9.99 -11.44 3.54
CA PRO A 29 8.70 -10.76 3.45
C PRO A 29 7.54 -11.70 3.80
N GLN A 30 6.73 -11.32 4.80
CA GLN A 30 5.47 -12.00 5.08
C GLN A 30 4.55 -11.87 3.86
N ARG A 31 3.99 -13.00 3.42
CA ARG A 31 3.04 -13.05 2.29
C ARG A 31 1.66 -13.41 2.82
N GLY A 32 0.62 -12.74 2.29
CA GLY A 32 -0.75 -12.92 2.77
C GLY A 32 -1.05 -12.12 4.05
N GLY A 33 -2.25 -12.32 4.60
CA GLY A 33 -2.73 -11.62 5.80
C GLY A 33 -3.63 -10.42 5.52
N THR A 34 -4.12 -9.80 6.59
CA THR A 34 -5.00 -8.62 6.54
C THR A 34 -4.32 -7.44 7.24
N LEU A 35 -4.19 -6.32 6.54
CA LEU A 35 -3.72 -5.07 7.12
C LEU A 35 -4.90 -4.24 7.61
N THR A 36 -4.99 -4.01 8.92
CA THR A 36 -5.99 -3.11 9.51
C THR A 36 -5.38 -1.73 9.74
N LEU A 37 -5.94 -0.71 9.09
CA LEU A 37 -5.47 0.67 9.18
C LEU A 37 -6.47 1.54 9.93
N HIS A 38 -6.01 2.23 10.98
CA HIS A 38 -6.76 3.30 11.64
C HIS A 38 -6.05 4.64 11.41
N PHE A 39 -6.59 5.45 10.49
CA PHE A 39 -6.04 6.78 10.19
C PHE A 39 -6.74 7.91 10.96
N PHE A 40 -8.07 7.98 10.92
CA PHE A 40 -8.87 9.03 11.56
C PHE A 40 -10.27 8.53 11.94
N THR A 41 -10.89 9.20 12.92
CA THR A 41 -12.31 9.00 13.22
C THR A 41 -13.16 9.94 12.35
N LEU A 42 -13.88 9.37 11.38
CA LEU A 42 -14.85 10.10 10.58
C LEU A 42 -16.27 9.69 10.96
N PRO A 43 -17.24 10.62 11.00
CA PRO A 43 -18.63 10.27 11.32
C PRO A 43 -19.31 9.43 10.23
N ARG A 44 -18.77 9.45 8.99
CA ARG A 44 -19.20 8.66 7.84
C ARG A 44 -17.98 8.40 6.93
N PRO A 45 -17.94 7.27 6.20
CA PRO A 45 -16.94 7.05 5.16
C PRO A 45 -17.02 8.15 4.09
N GLY A 46 -15.87 8.47 3.50
CA GLY A 46 -15.80 9.42 2.39
C GLY A 46 -16.39 8.87 1.09
N ASN A 47 -16.34 9.66 0.02
CA ASN A 47 -16.70 9.24 -1.33
C ASN A 47 -15.44 8.79 -2.08
N VAL A 48 -15.52 7.67 -2.81
CA VAL A 48 -14.44 7.12 -3.66
C VAL A 48 -14.53 7.56 -5.12
N ASP A 49 -15.61 8.25 -5.50
CA ASP A 49 -15.71 8.88 -6.82
C ASP A 49 -14.69 10.02 -6.92
N PRO A 50 -13.64 9.89 -7.76
CA PRO A 50 -12.59 10.90 -7.87
C PRO A 50 -13.12 12.26 -8.35
N ALA A 51 -14.27 12.32 -9.02
CA ALA A 51 -14.90 13.57 -9.42
C ALA A 51 -15.61 14.30 -8.28
N ASN A 52 -16.00 13.59 -7.21
CA ASN A 52 -16.79 14.11 -6.10
C ASN A 52 -16.17 13.80 -4.73
N GLN A 53 -14.85 13.56 -4.70
CA GLN A 53 -14.10 13.19 -3.50
C GLN A 53 -13.67 14.42 -2.69
N LEU A 54 -13.99 14.44 -1.40
CA LEU A 54 -13.34 15.31 -0.41
C LEU A 54 -12.07 14.65 0.12
N TRP A 55 -11.15 15.41 0.71
CA TRP A 55 -9.88 14.88 1.22
C TRP A 55 -9.98 13.59 2.09
N PRO A 56 -11.01 13.35 2.92
CA PRO A 56 -11.12 12.10 3.68
C PRO A 56 -11.49 10.89 2.82
N GLY A 57 -12.10 11.10 1.65
CA GLY A 57 -12.40 10.04 0.69
C GLY A 57 -11.15 9.46 0.02
N GLY A 58 -10.06 10.24 -0.05
CA GLY A 58 -8.76 9.75 -0.55
C GLY A 58 -8.21 8.57 0.23
N LEU A 59 -8.52 8.48 1.53
CA LEU A 59 -8.13 7.33 2.36
C LEU A 59 -8.71 6.00 1.84
N TYR A 60 -9.86 6.06 1.18
CA TYR A 60 -10.54 4.89 0.63
C TYR A 60 -10.24 4.71 -0.87
N GLY A 61 -9.98 5.81 -1.59
CA GLY A 61 -9.66 5.82 -3.01
C GLY A 61 -8.21 5.44 -3.33
N ASP A 62 -7.24 5.90 -2.54
CA ASP A 62 -5.80 5.73 -2.82
C ASP A 62 -5.35 4.26 -2.96
N PRO A 63 -5.91 3.28 -2.22
CA PRO A 63 -5.56 1.87 -2.41
C PRO A 63 -6.11 1.24 -3.70
N VAL A 64 -7.16 1.82 -4.29
CA VAL A 64 -7.87 1.27 -5.45
C VAL A 64 -7.68 2.10 -6.73
N LEU A 65 -7.23 3.34 -6.61
CA LEU A 65 -6.94 4.25 -7.71
C LEU A 65 -5.44 4.50 -7.79
N GLU A 66 -4.89 4.39 -9.00
CA GLU A 66 -3.49 4.72 -9.23
C GLU A 66 -3.29 6.22 -9.49
N MET A 67 -2.23 6.80 -8.92
CA MET A 67 -1.85 8.18 -9.18
C MET A 67 -1.19 8.34 -10.55
N PHE A 68 -1.40 9.51 -11.15
CA PHE A 68 -0.80 9.86 -12.44
C PHE A 68 0.74 9.88 -12.40
N LYS A 69 1.29 10.46 -11.33
CA LYS A 69 2.71 10.55 -10.99
C LYS A 69 2.87 10.30 -9.49
N MET A 70 4.06 9.93 -9.05
CA MET A 70 4.35 9.72 -7.63
C MET A 70 5.51 10.60 -7.17
N ASP A 71 5.51 10.96 -5.90
CA ASP A 71 6.64 11.61 -5.26
C ASP A 71 7.83 10.64 -5.16
N ASP A 72 9.02 11.07 -5.56
CA ASP A 72 10.21 10.23 -5.55
C ASP A 72 10.97 10.35 -4.23
N ILE A 73 10.36 9.79 -3.19
CA ILE A 73 10.88 9.81 -1.81
C ILE A 73 12.16 8.97 -1.70
N GLU A 74 12.30 7.92 -2.50
CA GLU A 74 13.48 7.06 -2.48
C GLU A 74 14.72 7.80 -2.98
N THR A 75 14.60 8.56 -4.08
CA THR A 75 15.74 9.32 -4.62
C THR A 75 15.95 10.62 -3.86
N TYR A 76 14.91 11.43 -3.62
CA TYR A 76 15.08 12.81 -3.12
C TYR A 76 14.73 13.00 -1.65
N GLY A 77 14.14 11.98 -1.02
CA GLY A 77 13.71 12.06 0.37
C GLY A 77 14.84 11.85 1.37
N PRO A 78 14.53 11.79 2.67
CA PRO A 78 15.53 11.69 3.74
C PRO A 78 16.46 10.46 3.66
N ARG A 79 16.02 9.40 2.97
CA ARG A 79 16.80 8.18 2.74
C ARG A 79 17.65 8.21 1.45
N GLY A 80 17.40 9.17 0.57
CA GLY A 80 18.11 9.38 -0.68
C GLY A 80 19.04 10.59 -0.61
N THR A 81 18.88 11.56 -1.51
CA THR A 81 19.70 12.78 -1.55
C THR A 81 19.30 13.82 -0.52
N GLY A 82 18.09 13.74 0.04
CA GLY A 82 17.57 14.70 1.03
C GLY A 82 17.29 16.10 0.47
N GLU A 83 17.25 16.28 -0.85
CA GLU A 83 16.98 17.56 -1.51
C GLU A 83 15.56 18.08 -1.26
N TYR A 84 14.61 17.19 -0.97
CA TYR A 84 13.24 17.55 -0.67
C TYR A 84 12.72 16.76 0.53
N SER A 85 12.16 17.47 1.52
CA SER A 85 11.77 16.85 2.79
C SER A 85 10.44 16.08 2.76
N PHE A 86 9.70 16.10 1.63
CA PHE A 86 8.39 15.47 1.43
C PHE A 86 7.49 15.52 2.68
N VAL A 87 6.78 16.64 2.86
CA VAL A 87 5.87 16.83 4.00
C VAL A 87 4.45 16.45 3.63
N SER A 88 3.68 15.94 4.60
CA SER A 88 2.28 15.58 4.42
C SER A 88 1.46 16.73 3.81
N HIS A 89 0.55 16.38 2.89
CA HIS A 89 -0.37 17.31 2.22
C HIS A 89 0.26 18.37 1.31
N LYS A 90 1.55 18.25 0.98
CA LYS A 90 2.22 19.14 0.01
C LYS A 90 2.57 18.37 -1.25
N MET A 91 2.02 18.79 -2.38
CA MET A 91 2.48 18.28 -3.69
C MET A 91 3.94 18.64 -3.90
N ALA A 92 4.77 17.64 -4.18
CA ALA A 92 6.16 17.90 -4.56
C ALA A 92 6.22 18.62 -5.92
N PRO A 93 7.19 19.55 -6.10
CA PRO A 93 7.55 20.07 -7.41
C PRO A 93 7.86 18.93 -8.40
N LEU A 94 7.52 19.12 -9.68
CA LEU A 94 7.59 18.07 -10.70
C LEU A 94 8.97 17.40 -10.83
N GLN A 95 10.04 18.16 -10.58
CA GLN A 95 11.42 17.67 -10.59
C GLN A 95 11.74 16.64 -9.49
N TYR A 96 10.92 16.54 -8.45
CA TYR A 96 11.04 15.58 -7.35
C TYR A 96 9.98 14.47 -7.45
N CYS A 97 9.28 14.38 -8.58
CA CYS A 97 8.32 13.33 -8.86
C CYS A 97 8.93 12.34 -9.85
N LYS A 98 8.54 11.07 -9.70
CA LYS A 98 8.79 10.00 -10.66
C LYS A 98 7.49 9.60 -11.36
N GLY A 99 7.64 8.88 -12.47
CA GLY A 99 6.52 8.29 -13.19
C GLY A 99 5.75 7.27 -12.34
N ALA A 100 4.43 7.20 -12.56
CA ALA A 100 3.53 6.19 -11.99
C ALA A 100 2.69 5.59 -13.12
N LEU A 101 1.41 5.97 -13.26
CA LEU A 101 0.61 5.61 -14.43
C LEU A 101 1.22 6.18 -15.72
N ALA A 102 1.60 7.47 -15.69
CA ALA A 102 2.46 8.03 -16.71
C ALA A 102 3.92 7.79 -16.32
N GLU A 103 4.63 7.00 -17.11
CA GLU A 103 6.03 6.67 -16.86
C GLU A 103 6.96 7.86 -17.19
N SER A 104 6.57 8.69 -18.15
CA SER A 104 7.28 9.91 -18.54
C SER A 104 6.36 10.92 -19.21
N TRP A 105 6.84 12.16 -19.35
CA TRP A 105 6.10 13.23 -20.00
C TRP A 105 7.03 14.22 -20.69
N GLU A 106 6.53 14.83 -21.76
CA GLU A 106 7.20 15.90 -22.49
C GLU A 106 6.35 17.17 -22.39
N VAL A 107 6.98 18.26 -21.97
CA VAL A 107 6.32 19.57 -21.82
C VAL A 107 6.83 20.51 -22.91
N THR A 108 5.94 20.99 -23.77
CA THR A 108 6.21 22.07 -24.73
C THR A 108 5.32 23.28 -24.40
N PRO A 109 5.58 24.47 -24.98
CA PRO A 109 4.76 25.65 -24.71
C PRO A 109 3.27 25.50 -25.06
N ASP A 110 2.94 24.58 -25.98
CA ASP A 110 1.61 24.39 -26.57
C ASP A 110 0.92 23.08 -26.15
N LYS A 111 1.65 22.08 -25.67
CA LYS A 111 1.10 20.77 -25.30
C LYS A 111 1.93 20.06 -24.23
N ILE A 112 1.30 19.09 -23.59
CA ILE A 112 1.97 18.11 -22.73
C ILE A 112 1.64 16.72 -23.29
N VAL A 113 2.66 15.92 -23.55
CA VAL A 113 2.52 14.55 -24.03
C VAL A 113 2.86 13.61 -22.89
N PHE A 114 1.94 12.72 -22.54
CA PHE A 114 2.09 11.76 -21.47
C PHE A 114 2.28 10.36 -22.06
N HIS A 115 3.32 9.67 -21.63
CA HIS A 115 3.60 8.28 -22.01
C HIS A 115 3.06 7.39 -20.90
N ILE A 116 1.97 6.67 -21.18
CA ILE A 116 1.32 5.78 -20.21
C ILE A 116 2.01 4.41 -20.22
N ARG A 117 2.29 3.89 -19.02
CA ARG A 117 2.93 2.58 -18.83
C ARG A 117 2.15 1.46 -19.57
N PRO A 118 2.81 0.59 -20.35
CA PRO A 118 2.15 -0.56 -20.97
C PRO A 118 1.73 -1.59 -19.91
N GLY A 119 0.68 -2.36 -20.22
CA GLY A 119 0.20 -3.44 -19.34
C GLY A 119 -0.62 -2.96 -18.13
N VAL A 120 -1.13 -1.73 -18.16
CA VAL A 120 -2.12 -1.26 -17.19
C VAL A 120 -3.50 -1.80 -17.57
N TYR A 121 -4.16 -2.43 -16.61
CA TYR A 121 -5.51 -2.95 -16.73
C TYR A 121 -6.37 -2.37 -15.62
N TRP A 122 -7.63 -2.08 -15.94
CA TRP A 122 -8.62 -1.78 -14.93
C TRP A 122 -9.01 -3.09 -14.23
N ALA A 123 -9.27 -3.02 -12.92
CA ALA A 123 -9.97 -4.10 -12.26
C ALA A 123 -11.32 -4.23 -12.98
N ALA A 124 -11.57 -5.37 -13.64
CA ALA A 124 -12.85 -5.62 -14.26
C ALA A 124 -13.93 -5.58 -13.17
N ASP A 125 -15.06 -4.95 -13.46
CA ASP A 125 -16.24 -4.97 -12.59
C ASP A 125 -16.46 -6.40 -12.07
N GLY A 126 -16.47 -6.56 -10.75
CA GLY A 126 -16.95 -7.77 -10.08
C GLY A 126 -18.46 -7.81 -10.04
#